data_AF-A0A932KHG3-F1
#
_entry.id   AF-A0A932KHG3-F1
#
_cell.length_a   1.000
_cell.length_b   1.000
_cell.length_c   1.000
_cell.angle_alpha   90.00
_cell.angle_beta   90.00
_cell.angle_gamma   90.00
#
_symmetry.space_group_name_H-M   'P 1'
#
loop_
_entity.id
_entity.type
_entity.pdbx_description
1 polymer ?
#
loop_
_entity_poly.entity_id
_entity_poly.type
_entity_poly.pdbx_seq_one_letter_code
_entity_poly.pdbx_strand_id
1 'polypeptide(L)'
;MKAVKKVEVVVESVAVPQVLALLERHGFPSYTMIPGAYGKGDRGESLGGVSGEFNNSYLVIVCDAERVNDLVELIRPVLKRFGGVSLVSDALWVKH
;
A
#
# COMPACT_ATOMS: atom_id res chain seq x y z
N MET A 1 22.10 6.85 8.34
CA MET A 1 21.02 5.99 7.82
C MET A 1 20.33 5.29 8.99
N LYS A 2 19.01 5.07 8.95
CA LYS A 2 18.23 4.37 9.99
C LYS A 2 17.59 3.12 9.39
N ALA A 3 17.68 1.98 10.07
CA ALA A 3 16.95 0.77 9.69
C ALA A 3 15.44 0.98 9.89
N VAL A 4 14.66 0.64 8.87
CA VAL A 4 13.20 0.79 8.82
C VAL A 4 12.57 -0.37 8.05
N LYS A 5 11.26 -0.52 8.17
CA LYS A 5 10.46 -1.39 7.31
C LYS A 5 9.79 -0.56 6.23
N LYS A 6 9.90 -1.03 5.00
CA LYS A 6 9.14 -0.50 3.85
C LYS A 6 7.98 -1.46 3.58
N VAL A 7 6.77 -0.95 3.65
CA VAL A 7 5.54 -1.67 3.32
C VAL A 7 5.03 -1.15 1.99
N GLU A 8 4.97 -2.04 1.02
CA GLU A 8 4.47 -1.78 -0.32
C GLU A 8 3.06 -2.37 -0.41
N VAL A 9 2.12 -1.62 -0.98
CA VAL A 9 0.72 -2.01 -1.09
C VAL A 9 0.24 -1.71 -2.49
N VAL A 10 -0.21 -2.73 -3.21
CA VAL A 10 -0.90 -2.57 -4.50
C VAL A 10 -2.35 -2.92 -4.29
N VAL A 11 -3.23 -1.96 -4.52
CA VAL A 11 -4.68 -2.13 -4.37
C VAL A 11 -5.40 -1.42 -5.51
N GLU A 12 -6.65 -1.81 -5.77
CA GLU A 12 -7.51 -1.06 -6.69
C GLU A 12 -7.62 0.40 -6.24
N SER A 13 -7.62 1.33 -7.19
CA SER A 13 -7.60 2.77 -6.89
C SER A 13 -8.83 3.22 -6.10
N VAL A 14 -9.98 2.53 -6.26
CA VAL A 14 -11.19 2.76 -5.45
C VAL A 14 -11.01 2.46 -3.96
N ALA A 15 -10.03 1.63 -3.59
CA ALA A 15 -9.73 1.28 -2.21
C ALA A 15 -8.77 2.27 -1.52
N VAL A 16 -8.07 3.11 -2.28
CA VAL A 16 -7.06 4.04 -1.76
C VAL A 16 -7.63 4.96 -0.68
N PRO A 17 -8.79 5.62 -0.85
CA PRO A 17 -9.32 6.50 0.20
C PRO A 17 -9.51 5.78 1.54
N GLN A 18 -9.92 4.51 1.51
CA GLN A 18 -10.06 3.70 2.72
C GLN A 18 -8.68 3.39 3.35
N VAL A 19 -7.67 3.06 2.55
CA VAL A 19 -6.30 2.85 3.06
C VAL A 19 -5.79 4.12 3.73
N LEU A 20 -5.91 5.27 3.07
CA LEU A 20 -5.39 6.54 3.59
C LEU A 20 -6.07 6.95 4.90
N ALA A 21 -7.39 6.81 5.00
CA ALA A 21 -8.13 7.09 6.22
C ALA A 21 -7.70 6.17 7.39
N LEU A 22 -7.41 4.89 7.09
CA LEU A 22 -6.89 3.96 8.10
C LEU A 22 -5.50 4.37 8.59
N LEU A 23 -4.60 4.73 7.66
CA LEU A 23 -3.25 5.18 7.98
C LEU A 23 -3.27 6.43 8.87
N GLU A 24 -4.03 7.44 8.48
CA GLU A 24 -4.18 8.69 9.23
C GLU A 24 -4.71 8.42 10.64
N ARG A 25 -5.79 7.65 10.77
CA ARG A 25 -6.41 7.31 12.06
C ARG A 25 -5.47 6.56 13.01
N HIS A 26 -4.52 5.78 12.49
CA HIS A 26 -3.59 4.97 13.29
C HIS A 26 -2.18 5.55 13.34
N GLY A 27 -2.01 6.84 12.99
CA GLY A 27 -0.75 7.54 13.13
C GLY A 27 0.35 7.05 12.19
N PHE A 28 0.01 6.72 10.94
CA PHE A 28 0.95 6.54 9.84
C PHE A 28 0.86 7.76 8.92
N PRO A 29 1.60 8.85 9.22
CA PRO A 29 1.33 10.18 8.67
C PRO A 29 1.82 10.36 7.23
N SER A 30 2.58 9.41 6.69
CA SER A 30 3.29 9.60 5.43
C SER A 30 3.23 8.35 4.57
N TYR A 31 2.98 8.57 3.30
CA TYR A 31 3.01 7.56 2.25
C TYR A 31 3.43 8.23 0.95
N THR A 32 3.87 7.42 -0.01
CA THR A 32 4.03 7.82 -1.40
C THR A 32 3.10 6.98 -2.24
N MET A 33 2.39 7.60 -3.18
CA MET A 33 1.47 6.89 -4.07
C MET A 33 1.90 7.07 -5.52
N ILE A 34 1.95 5.96 -6.25
CA ILE A 34 2.15 5.89 -7.69
C ILE A 34 0.85 5.33 -8.29
N PRO A 35 0.01 6.17 -8.91
CA PRO A 35 -1.24 5.72 -9.51
C PRO A 35 -0.98 5.00 -10.84
N GLY A 36 -2.00 4.30 -11.36
CA GLY A 36 -1.96 3.73 -12.71
C GLY A 36 -1.11 2.46 -12.83
N ALA A 37 -1.04 1.65 -11.78
CA ALA A 37 -0.35 0.37 -11.81
C ALA A 37 -1.20 -0.69 -12.52
N TYR A 38 -0.57 -1.41 -13.46
CA TYR A 38 -1.13 -2.55 -14.18
C TYR A 38 -0.48 -3.84 -13.70
N GLY A 39 -1.19 -4.95 -13.77
CA GLY A 39 -0.61 -6.22 -13.36
C GLY A 39 -1.54 -7.41 -13.52
N LYS A 40 -1.02 -8.60 -13.22
CA LYS A 40 -1.74 -9.87 -13.24
C LYS A 40 -1.59 -10.55 -11.89
N GLY A 41 -2.71 -10.96 -11.31
CA GLY A 41 -2.73 -11.75 -10.08
C GLY A 41 -3.67 -12.96 -10.21
N ASP A 42 -3.91 -13.62 -9.09
CA ASP A 42 -4.74 -14.84 -9.04
C ASP A 42 -6.18 -14.61 -9.50
N ARG A 43 -6.65 -13.36 -9.48
CA ARG A 43 -7.99 -12.95 -9.90
C ARG A 43 -8.06 -12.43 -11.35
N GLY A 44 -6.96 -12.51 -12.09
CA GLY A 44 -6.88 -12.07 -13.49
C GLY A 44 -5.99 -10.86 -13.71
N GLU A 45 -6.16 -10.23 -14.87
CA GLU A 45 -5.37 -9.08 -15.31
C GLU A 45 -6.10 -7.77 -15.03
N SER A 46 -5.39 -6.84 -14.41
CA SER A 46 -5.79 -5.45 -14.25
C SER A 46 -5.04 -4.62 -15.30
N LEU A 47 -5.64 -4.54 -16.50
CA LEU A 47 -5.13 -3.76 -17.63
C LEU A 47 -5.62 -2.31 -17.62
N GLY A 48 -6.42 -1.96 -16.61
CA GLY A 48 -7.03 -0.65 -16.48
C GLY A 48 -8.24 -0.44 -17.39
N GLY A 49 -9.11 0.46 -16.95
CA GLY A 49 -10.25 0.90 -17.75
C GLY A 49 -9.93 2.15 -18.56
N VAL A 50 -10.76 2.45 -19.54
CA VAL A 50 -10.65 3.66 -20.39
C VAL A 50 -10.63 4.96 -19.55
N SER A 51 -11.25 4.96 -18.36
CA SER A 51 -11.29 6.07 -17.41
C SER A 51 -10.23 6.00 -16.28
N GLY A 52 -9.39 4.96 -16.21
CA GLY A 52 -8.37 4.79 -15.16
C GLY A 52 -8.89 4.44 -13.75
N GLU A 53 -10.21 4.47 -13.52
CA GLU A 53 -10.84 4.13 -12.23
C GLU A 53 -10.66 2.65 -11.84
N PHE A 54 -10.45 1.78 -12.83
CA PHE A 54 -10.16 0.35 -12.63
C PHE A 54 -8.65 0.06 -12.56
N ASN A 55 -7.81 1.07 -12.41
CA ASN A 55 -6.36 0.87 -12.25
C ASN A 55 -6.04 0.53 -10.80
N ASN A 56 -4.90 -0.11 -10.59
CA ASN A 56 -4.33 -0.20 -9.25
C ASN A 56 -3.54 1.06 -8.92
N SER A 57 -3.37 1.30 -7.63
CA SER A 57 -2.44 2.27 -7.07
C SER A 57 -1.39 1.54 -6.24
N TYR A 58 -0.14 1.96 -6.41
CA TYR A 58 1.00 1.44 -5.68
C TYR A 58 1.37 2.42 -4.58
N LEU A 59 1.25 1.99 -3.33
CA LEU A 59 1.54 2.77 -2.14
C LEU A 59 2.82 2.27 -1.50
N VAL A 60 3.68 3.20 -1.10
CA VAL A 60 4.88 2.95 -0.31
C VAL A 60 4.72 3.63 1.03
N ILE A 61 4.83 2.86 2.10
CA ILE A 61 4.71 3.32 3.48
C ILE A 61 5.98 2.90 4.20
N VAL A 62 6.59 3.82 4.95
CA VAL A 62 7.79 3.54 5.74
C VAL A 62 7.41 3.64 7.21
N CYS A 63 7.80 2.63 7.99
CA CYS A 63 7.56 2.60 9.43
C CYS A 63 8.73 1.99 10.19
N ASP A 64 8.73 2.20 11.50
CA ASP A 64 9.66 1.55 12.40
C ASP A 64 9.32 0.05 12.53
N ALA A 65 10.33 -0.77 12.83
CA ALA A 65 10.19 -2.23 12.81
C ALA A 65 9.14 -2.73 13.81
N GLU A 66 8.97 -2.02 14.92
CA GLU A 66 8.01 -2.32 15.98
C GLU A 66 6.56 -2.11 15.52
N ARG A 67 6.35 -1.25 14.50
CA ARG A 67 5.02 -0.86 14.01
C ARG A 67 4.57 -1.62 12.76
N VAL A 68 5.43 -2.45 12.18
CA VAL A 68 5.14 -3.11 10.90
C VAL A 68 3.96 -4.08 11.00
N ASN A 69 3.84 -4.80 12.12
CA ASN A 69 2.75 -5.74 12.33
C ASN A 69 1.41 -5.01 12.45
N ASP A 70 1.36 -3.89 13.18
CA ASP A 70 0.17 -3.04 13.27
C ASP A 70 -0.27 -2.54 11.89
N LEU A 71 0.69 -2.11 11.07
CA LEU A 71 0.45 -1.65 9.71
C LEU A 71 -0.10 -2.76 8.81
N VAL A 72 0.50 -3.95 8.86
CA VAL A 72 0.06 -5.11 8.07
C VAL A 72 -1.36 -5.53 8.47
N GLU A 73 -1.66 -5.61 9.77
CA GLU A 73 -3.00 -5.97 10.24
C GLU A 73 -4.04 -4.89 9.92
N LEU A 74 -3.64 -3.62 9.85
CA LEU A 74 -4.48 -2.53 9.39
C LEU A 74 -4.86 -2.64 7.91
N ILE A 75 -3.92 -3.06 7.06
CA ILE A 75 -4.10 -3.17 5.60
C ILE A 75 -4.84 -4.46 5.22
N ARG A 76 -4.63 -5.55 5.97
CA ARG A 76 -5.17 -6.88 5.66
C ARG A 76 -6.68 -6.91 5.36
N PRO A 77 -7.57 -6.21 6.10
CA PRO A 77 -9.00 -6.17 5.78
C PRO A 77 -9.31 -5.53 4.42
N VAL A 78 -8.55 -4.51 4.02
CA VAL A 78 -8.68 -3.87 2.70
C VAL A 78 -8.32 -4.87 1.61
N LEU A 79 -7.19 -5.57 1.75
CA LEU A 79 -6.77 -6.60 0.79
C LEU A 79 -7.78 -7.75 0.68
N LYS A 80 -8.36 -8.19 1.80
CA LYS A 80 -9.41 -9.23 1.77
C LYS A 80 -10.64 -8.78 0.99
N ARG A 81 -11.02 -7.50 1.11
CA ARG A 81 -12.21 -6.94 0.46
C ARG A 81 -12.00 -6.63 -1.03
N PHE A 82 -10.93 -5.90 -1.36
CA PHE A 82 -10.69 -5.40 -2.72
C PHE A 82 -9.69 -6.23 -3.52
N GLY A 83 -8.95 -7.13 -2.88
CA GLY A 83 -7.80 -7.80 -3.50
C GLY A 83 -6.55 -6.92 -3.47
N GLY A 84 -5.57 -7.28 -4.30
CA GLY A 84 -4.25 -6.66 -4.31
C GLY A 84 -3.21 -7.46 -3.52
N VAL A 85 -2.05 -6.83 -3.29
CA VAL A 85 -0.93 -7.44 -2.57
C VAL A 85 -0.30 -6.43 -1.64
N SER A 86 0.28 -6.91 -0.53
CA SER A 86 1.18 -6.11 0.28
C SER A 86 2.45 -6.90 0.59
N LEU A 87 3.59 -6.23 0.46
CA LEU A 87 4.92 -6.78 0.72
C LEU A 87 5.62 -5.94 1.76
N VAL A 88 6.47 -6.60 2.55
CA VAL A 88 7.30 -5.96 3.57
C VAL A 88 8.76 -6.24 3.23
N SER A 89 9.58 -5.20 3.18
CA SER A 89 11.02 -5.33 2.97
C SER A 89 11.81 -4.53 4.01
N ASP A 90 13.04 -4.96 4.25
CA ASP A 90 14.03 -4.17 4.99
C ASP A 90 14.54 -3.02 4.13
N ALA A 91 14.76 -1.86 4.75
CA ALA A 91 15.34 -0.69 4.09
C ALA A 91 16.18 0.17 5.06
N LEU A 92 17.03 1.02 4.48
CA LEU A 92 17.81 2.03 5.19
C LEU A 92 17.32 3.42 4.79
N TRP A 93 16.76 4.16 5.74
CA TRP A 93 16.33 5.54 5.53
C TRP A 93 17.51 6.50 5.70
N VAL A 94 17.82 7.25 4.64
CA VAL A 94 18.68 8.43 4.71
C VAL A 94 17.88 9.57 5.37
N LYS A 95 18.18 9.84 6.64
CA LYS A 95 17.62 11.00 7.35
C LYS A 95 18.23 12.28 6.79
N HIS A 96 17.40 13.29 6.62
CA HIS A 96 17.76 14.66 6.29
C HIS A 96 17.08 15.59 7.30
#